data_AF-A0A9P4TSD5-F1
#
_entry.id   AF-A0A9P4TSD5-F1
#
_cell.length_a   1.000
_cell.length_b   1.000
_cell.length_c   1.000
_cell.angle_alpha   90.00
_cell.angle_beta   90.00
_cell.angle_gamma   90.00
#
_symmetry.space_group_name_H-M   'P 1'
#
loop_
_entity.id
_entity.type
_entity.pdbx_description
1 polymer ?
#
loop_
_entity_poly.entity_id
_entity_poly.type
_entity_poly.pdbx_seq_one_letter_code
_entity_poly.pdbx_strand_id
1 'polypeptide(L)'
;MEAIDLALDACDRQLNPCDTDIAKEFKVNRTTLSRRHRKVTVSRTIYHASRQLLSPQQESALVAHINTLTNQGTPPTNAIVSNFAKDIGGKEPSKNWCSGFIKRWLYILKSCYLTGLDSDRKKADSIY
;
A
#
# COMPACT_ATOMS: atom_id res chain seq x y z
N MET A 1 18.03 -9.65 -2.94
CA MET A 1 17.09 -10.22 -3.92
C MET A 1 16.59 -11.52 -3.33
N GLU A 2 15.27 -11.71 -3.22
CA GLU A 2 14.70 -12.90 -2.57
C GLU A 2 15.06 -14.16 -3.37
N ALA A 3 15.35 -15.28 -2.69
CA ALA A 3 15.75 -16.53 -3.34
C ALA A 3 14.69 -17.05 -4.34
N ILE A 4 13.42 -16.74 -4.11
CA ILE A 4 12.32 -17.09 -5.01
C ILE A 4 12.34 -16.29 -6.31
N ASP A 5 12.81 -15.05 -6.31
CA ASP A 5 12.83 -14.22 -7.52
C ASP A 5 13.97 -14.66 -8.44
N LEU A 6 15.12 -15.07 -7.88
CA LEU A 6 16.21 -15.70 -8.62
C LEU A 6 15.80 -17.06 -9.22
N ALA A 7 15.03 -17.86 -8.47
CA ALA A 7 14.51 -19.13 -8.95
C ALA A 7 13.50 -18.96 -10.10
N LEU A 8 12.65 -17.91 -10.05
CA LEU A 8 11.73 -17.60 -11.15
C LEU A 8 12.48 -17.17 -12.42
N ASP A 9 13.48 -16.32 -12.27
CA ASP A 9 14.35 -15.90 -13.37
C ASP A 9 15.17 -17.06 -13.95
N ALA A 10 15.51 -18.08 -13.15
CA ALA A 10 16.08 -19.33 -13.65
C ALA A 10 15.07 -20.18 -14.44
N CYS A 11 13.80 -20.24 -14.00
CA CYS A 11 12.73 -20.90 -14.75
C CYS A 11 12.51 -20.22 -16.12
N ASP A 12 12.46 -18.89 -16.16
CA ASP A 12 12.15 -18.11 -17.37
C ASP A 12 13.26 -18.21 -18.44
N ARG A 13 14.50 -18.53 -18.05
CA ARG A 13 15.63 -18.76 -18.98
C ARG A 13 15.57 -20.09 -19.72
N GLN A 14 14.86 -21.09 -19.18
CA GLN A 14 14.80 -22.42 -19.77
C GLN A 14 13.54 -22.56 -20.63
N LEU A 15 13.66 -23.23 -21.78
CA LEU A 15 12.51 -23.47 -22.67
C LEU A 15 11.50 -24.45 -22.06
N ASN A 16 11.99 -25.42 -21.27
CA ASN A 16 11.19 -26.40 -20.52
C ASN A 16 11.76 -26.55 -19.09
N PRO A 17 11.46 -25.63 -18.18
CA PRO A 17 12.02 -25.64 -16.83
C PRO A 17 11.45 -26.78 -15.98
N CYS A 18 12.35 -27.51 -15.31
CA CYS A 18 11.97 -28.43 -14.24
C CYS A 18 11.90 -27.65 -12.91
N ASP A 19 10.70 -27.23 -12.51
CA ASP A 19 10.47 -26.51 -11.23
C ASP A 19 11.08 -27.24 -10.01
N THR A 20 11.22 -28.58 -10.07
CA THR A 20 11.74 -29.40 -8.98
C THR A 20 13.24 -29.25 -8.78
N ASP A 21 14.02 -29.21 -9.86
CA ASP A 21 15.47 -29.15 -9.77
C ASP A 21 15.92 -27.73 -9.42
N ILE A 22 15.27 -26.73 -10.01
CA ILE A 22 15.46 -25.32 -9.68
C ILE A 22 15.09 -25.06 -8.21
N ALA A 23 13.97 -25.60 -7.73
CA ALA A 23 13.60 -25.46 -6.32
C ALA A 23 14.66 -26.02 -5.35
N LYS A 24 15.33 -27.13 -5.70
CA LYS A 24 16.41 -27.71 -4.90
C LYS A 24 17.67 -26.85 -4.92
N GLU A 25 18.06 -26.37 -6.10
CA GLU A 25 19.23 -25.50 -6.29
C GLU A 25 19.12 -24.22 -5.47
N PHE A 26 17.98 -23.54 -5.56
CA PHE A 26 17.71 -22.29 -4.86
C PHE A 26 17.17 -22.47 -3.44
N LYS A 27 17.00 -23.72 -2.97
CA LYS A 27 16.44 -24.07 -1.65
C LYS A 27 15.07 -23.42 -1.36
N VAL A 28 14.21 -23.34 -2.39
CA VAL A 28 12.86 -22.78 -2.30
C VAL A 28 11.83 -23.91 -2.27
N ASN A 29 10.67 -23.69 -1.62
CA ASN A 29 9.60 -24.66 -1.69
C ASN A 29 9.08 -24.80 -3.15
N ARG A 30 9.19 -26.01 -3.70
CA ARG A 30 8.78 -26.35 -5.07
C ARG A 30 7.34 -25.94 -5.39
N THR A 31 6.40 -26.12 -4.45
CA THR A 31 4.99 -25.79 -4.71
C THR A 31 4.79 -24.27 -4.81
N THR A 32 5.51 -23.49 -4.00
CA THR A 32 5.49 -22.03 -4.07
C THR A 32 6.09 -21.52 -5.37
N LEU A 33 7.24 -22.08 -5.78
CA LEU A 33 7.89 -21.73 -7.04
C LEU A 33 6.97 -22.02 -8.24
N SER A 34 6.41 -23.23 -8.32
CA SER A 34 5.53 -23.63 -9.42
C SER A 34 4.27 -22.77 -9.51
N ARG A 35 3.64 -22.43 -8.37
CA ARG A 35 2.47 -21.53 -8.35
C ARG A 35 2.80 -20.11 -8.81
N ARG A 36 3.97 -19.57 -8.43
CA ARG A 36 4.43 -18.25 -8.89
C ARG A 36 4.79 -18.25 -10.37
N HIS A 37 5.50 -19.28 -10.83
CA HIS A 37 5.90 -19.44 -12.23
C HIS A 37 4.68 -19.54 -13.16
N ARG A 38 3.65 -20.29 -12.76
CA ARG A 38 2.35 -20.36 -13.46
C ARG A 38 1.47 -19.11 -13.27
N LYS A 39 1.98 -18.06 -12.61
CA LYS A 39 1.27 -16.80 -12.31
C LYS A 39 -0.03 -16.97 -11.52
N VAL A 40 -0.19 -18.10 -10.81
CA VAL A 40 -1.33 -18.36 -9.92
C VAL A 40 -1.23 -17.49 -8.66
N THR A 41 -0.03 -17.10 -8.27
CA THR A 41 0.21 -16.28 -7.07
C THR A 41 1.27 -15.24 -7.38
N VAL A 42 1.07 -14.02 -6.90
CA VAL A 42 2.01 -12.91 -7.04
C VAL A 42 2.78 -12.69 -5.74
N SER A 43 3.83 -11.86 -5.79
CA SER A 43 4.53 -11.46 -4.57
C SER A 43 3.58 -10.72 -3.63
N ARG A 44 3.89 -10.76 -2.33
CA ARG A 44 3.07 -10.10 -1.30
C ARG A 44 2.96 -8.59 -1.53
N THR A 45 4.03 -7.97 -2.02
CA THR A 45 4.07 -6.54 -2.32
C THR A 45 3.15 -6.20 -3.49
N ILE A 46 3.22 -6.97 -4.59
CA ILE A 46 2.34 -6.82 -5.76
C ILE A 46 0.88 -7.04 -5.35
N TYR A 47 0.59 -8.09 -4.58
CA TYR A 47 -0.76 -8.38 -4.09
C TYR A 47 -1.35 -7.24 -3.26
N HIS A 48 -0.55 -6.65 -2.37
CA HIS A 48 -1.00 -5.51 -1.58
C HIS A 48 -1.22 -4.28 -2.46
N ALA A 49 -0.29 -3.99 -3.38
CA ALA A 49 -0.43 -2.88 -4.32
C ALA A 49 -1.70 -3.02 -5.18
N SER A 50 -2.01 -4.22 -5.67
CA SER A 50 -3.22 -4.46 -6.48
C SER A 50 -4.53 -4.33 -5.70
N ARG A 51 -4.48 -4.42 -4.36
CA ARG A 51 -5.64 -4.27 -3.48
C ARG A 51 -5.75 -2.89 -2.84
N GLN A 52 -4.76 -2.02 -3.02
CA GLN A 52 -4.84 -0.66 -2.53
C GLN A 52 -5.90 0.11 -3.30
N LEU A 53 -6.56 1.05 -2.60
CA LEU A 53 -7.55 1.95 -3.20
C LEU A 53 -6.91 2.89 -4.22
N LEU A 54 -5.71 3.37 -3.90
CA LEU A 54 -4.93 4.31 -4.68
C LEU A 54 -3.59 3.68 -5.05
N SER A 55 -3.12 3.97 -6.26
CA SER A 55 -1.75 3.68 -6.66
C SER A 55 -0.75 4.51 -5.84
N PRO A 56 0.51 4.06 -5.69
CA PRO A 56 1.55 4.85 -5.00
C PRO A 56 1.71 6.27 -5.55
N GLN A 57 1.51 6.46 -6.86
CA GLN A 57 1.55 7.76 -7.53
C GLN A 57 0.38 8.65 -7.11
N GLN A 58 -0.83 8.10 -7.06
CA GLN A 58 -2.01 8.81 -6.57
C GLN A 58 -1.88 9.18 -5.08
N GLU A 59 -1.38 8.26 -4.25
CA GLU A 59 -1.12 8.55 -2.84
C GLU A 59 -0.10 9.69 -2.68
N SER A 60 0.97 9.68 -3.47
CA SER A 60 1.97 10.75 -3.46
C SER A 60 1.39 12.12 -3.84
N ALA A 61 0.56 12.17 -4.89
CA ALA A 61 -0.14 13.39 -5.29
C ALA A 61 -1.09 13.90 -4.19
N LEU A 62 -1.82 12.98 -3.54
CA LEU A 62 -2.69 13.31 -2.42
C LEU A 62 -1.89 13.87 -1.23
N VAL A 63 -0.75 13.27 -0.89
CA VAL A 63 0.14 13.79 0.17
C VAL A 63 0.65 15.18 -0.16
N ALA A 64 1.07 15.43 -1.41
CA ALA A 64 1.51 16.75 -1.85
C ALA A 64 0.39 17.78 -1.66
N HIS A 65 -0.84 17.45 -2.07
CA HIS A 65 -2.00 18.31 -1.90
C HIS A 65 -2.31 18.60 -0.42
N ILE A 66 -2.31 17.56 0.43
CA ILE A 66 -2.51 17.71 1.88
C ILE A 66 -1.46 18.65 2.47
N ASN A 67 -0.19 18.49 2.10
CA ASN A 67 0.89 19.35 2.58
C ASN A 67 0.72 20.80 2.12
N THR A 68 0.25 21.04 0.89
CA THR A 68 -0.09 22.38 0.42
C THR A 68 -1.19 23.02 1.27
N LEU A 69 -2.27 22.29 1.54
CA LEU A 69 -3.38 22.76 2.40
C LEU A 69 -2.91 23.05 3.83
N THR A 70 -2.06 22.20 4.39
CA THR A 70 -1.46 22.43 5.71
C THR A 70 -0.60 23.69 5.74
N ASN A 71 0.21 23.94 4.70
CA ASN A 71 1.03 25.16 4.61
C ASN A 71 0.17 26.44 4.48
N GLN A 72 -1.03 26.32 3.93
CA GLN A 72 -2.01 27.41 3.84
C GLN A 72 -2.78 27.64 5.15
N GLY A 73 -2.52 26.84 6.20
CA GLY A 73 -3.19 26.94 7.49
C GLY A 73 -4.54 26.23 7.57
N THR A 74 -4.91 25.44 6.55
CA THR A 74 -6.15 24.65 6.50
C THR A 74 -5.87 23.16 6.37
N PRO A 75 -5.31 22.53 7.42
CA PRO A 75 -4.98 21.11 7.38
C PRO A 75 -6.26 20.26 7.30
N PRO A 76 -6.35 19.31 6.34
CA PRO A 76 -7.55 18.53 6.14
C PRO A 76 -7.75 17.48 7.25
N THR A 77 -9.00 17.26 7.63
CA THR A 77 -9.42 16.23 8.61
C THR A 77 -9.40 14.83 7.99
N ASN A 78 -9.38 13.78 8.82
CA ASN A 78 -9.46 12.37 8.38
C ASN A 78 -10.63 12.09 7.42
N ALA A 79 -11.79 12.71 7.68
CA ALA A 79 -12.97 12.59 6.83
C ALA A 79 -12.75 13.23 5.44
N ILE A 80 -12.14 14.41 5.40
CA ILE A 80 -11.81 15.12 4.15
C ILE A 80 -10.79 14.32 3.34
N VAL A 81 -9.75 13.78 3.98
CA VAL A 81 -8.75 12.92 3.31
C VAL A 81 -9.40 11.66 2.73
N SER A 82 -10.37 11.07 3.43
CA SER A 82 -11.13 9.93 2.92
C SER A 82 -11.99 10.32 1.71
N ASN A 83 -12.60 11.50 1.73
CA ASN A 83 -13.34 12.03 0.58
C ASN A 83 -12.43 12.26 -0.63
N PHE A 84 -11.24 12.83 -0.45
CA PHE A 84 -10.27 12.97 -1.55
C PHE A 84 -9.86 11.61 -2.12
N ALA A 85 -9.63 10.62 -1.26
CA ALA A 85 -9.29 9.28 -1.70
C ALA A 85 -10.43 8.61 -2.47
N LYS A 86 -11.68 8.86 -2.07
CA LYS A 86 -12.87 8.43 -2.81
C LYS A 86 -12.96 9.09 -4.18
N ASP A 87 -12.73 10.40 -4.25
CA ASP A 87 -12.78 11.16 -5.50
C ASP A 87 -11.71 10.70 -6.50
N ILE A 88 -10.49 10.42 -6.01
CA ILE A 88 -9.39 9.94 -6.85
C ILE A 88 -9.57 8.46 -7.24
N GLY A 89 -10.00 7.62 -6.30
CA GLY A 89 -10.07 6.16 -6.47
C GLY A 89 -11.40 5.64 -7.01
N GLY A 90 -12.43 6.48 -7.06
CA GLY A 90 -13.79 6.13 -7.52
C GLY A 90 -14.51 5.09 -6.65
N LYS A 91 -13.98 4.77 -5.46
CA LYS A 91 -14.51 3.75 -4.56
C LYS A 91 -14.44 4.22 -3.12
N GLU A 92 -15.37 3.75 -2.30
CA GLU A 92 -15.40 4.11 -0.89
C GLU A 92 -14.17 3.56 -0.15
N PRO A 93 -13.37 4.41 0.53
CA PRO A 93 -12.30 3.94 1.39
C PRO A 93 -12.87 3.16 2.57
N SER A 94 -12.15 2.11 3.00
CA SER A 94 -12.54 1.38 4.20
C SER A 94 -12.40 2.25 5.45
N LYS A 95 -13.13 1.92 6.52
CA LYS A 95 -13.10 2.65 7.80
C LYS A 95 -11.68 2.92 8.33
N ASN A 96 -10.77 1.97 8.14
CA ASN A 96 -9.39 2.05 8.62
C ASN A 96 -8.39 2.53 7.55
N TRP A 97 -8.86 2.88 6.35
CA TRP A 97 -8.00 3.26 5.23
C TRP A 97 -7.17 4.50 5.56
N CYS A 98 -7.79 5.55 6.13
CA CYS A 98 -7.10 6.79 6.49
C CYS A 98 -5.97 6.52 7.51
N SER A 99 -6.22 5.70 8.53
CA SER A 99 -5.18 5.28 9.50
C SER A 99 -4.02 4.55 8.80
N GLY A 100 -4.33 3.64 7.87
CA GLY A 100 -3.31 2.95 7.08
C GLY A 100 -2.52 3.89 6.18
N PHE A 101 -3.19 4.86 5.54
CA PHE A 101 -2.58 5.88 4.68
C PHE A 101 -1.62 6.76 5.49
N ILE A 102 -2.05 7.25 6.65
CA ILE A 102 -1.21 8.05 7.55
C ILE A 102 0.03 7.25 7.97
N LYS A 103 -0.12 5.98 8.35
CA LYS A 103 1.02 5.12 8.73
C LYS A 103 2.02 4.93 7.57
N ARG A 104 1.55 4.85 6.33
CA ARG A 104 2.41 4.73 5.14
C ARG A 104 3.23 6.00 4.88
N TRP A 105 2.62 7.17 5.09
CA TRP A 105 3.18 8.46 4.71
C TRP A 105 3.57 9.35 5.91
N LEU A 106 3.69 8.77 7.11
CA LEU A 106 3.87 9.50 8.37
C LEU A 106 5.06 10.46 8.36
N TYR A 107 6.17 10.05 7.76
CA TYR A 107 7.41 10.85 7.69
C TYR A 107 7.34 12.01 6.68
N ILE A 108 6.38 11.97 5.75
CA ILE A 108 6.27 12.92 4.63
C ILE A 108 5.08 13.88 4.87
N LEU A 109 4.06 13.42 5.59
CA LEU A 109 2.93 14.25 6.01
C LEU A 109 3.38 15.25 7.08
N LYS A 110 3.26 16.54 6.77
CA LYS A 110 3.51 17.64 7.72
C LYS A 110 2.31 17.94 8.61
N SER A 111 1.17 17.28 8.36
CA SER A 111 -0.09 17.58 9.04
C SER A 111 -0.12 16.98 10.45
N CYS A 112 0.01 17.83 11.47
CA CYS A 112 -0.15 17.49 12.89
C CYS A 112 -1.57 17.02 13.27
N TYR A 113 -2.53 17.12 12.35
CA TYR A 113 -3.97 16.94 12.63
C TYR A 113 -4.43 15.49 12.49
N LEU A 114 -3.66 14.64 11.82
CA LEU A 114 -4.07 13.28 11.47
C LEU A 114 -3.84 12.24 12.59
N THR A 115 -3.02 12.56 13.61
CA THR A 115 -2.45 11.55 14.52
C THR A 115 -2.88 11.66 15.99
N GLY A 116 -3.70 12.65 16.38
CA GLY A 116 -4.20 12.75 17.76
C GLY A 116 -5.15 13.90 18.05
N LEU A 117 -4.85 15.10 17.51
CA LEU A 117 -5.64 16.32 17.76
C LEU A 117 -7.10 16.21 17.30
N ASP A 118 -7.40 15.45 16.24
CA ASP A 118 -8.77 15.21 15.78
C ASP A 118 -9.59 14.40 16.81
N SER A 119 -8.95 13.48 17.54
CA SER A 119 -9.60 12.75 18.63
C SER A 119 -9.94 13.69 19.79
N ASP A 120 -9.05 14.64 20.10
CA ASP A 120 -9.28 15.64 21.16
C ASP A 120 -10.34 16.66 20.75
N ARG A 121 -10.36 17.10 19.49
CA ARG A 121 -11.42 17.94 18.93
C ARG A 121 -12.78 17.24 18.95
N LYS A 122 -12.84 15.97 18.54
CA LYS A 122 -14.07 15.17 18.60
C LYS A 122 -14.58 15.03 20.04
N LYS A 123 -13.70 14.90 21.02
CA LYS A 123 -14.09 14.92 22.44
C LYS A 123 -14.64 16.28 22.85
N ALA A 124 -14.01 17.38 22.43
CA ALA A 124 -14.48 18.73 22.73
C ALA A 124 -15.89 19.01 22.14
N ASP A 125 -16.13 18.61 20.88
CA ASP A 125 -17.43 18.75 20.22
C ASP A 125 -18.51 17.81 20.79
N SER A 126 -18.13 16.74 21.50
CA SER A 126 -19.03 15.73 22.05
C SER A 126 -19.53 16.04 23.47
N ILE A 127 -19.13 17.16 24.09
CA ILE A 127 -19.49 17.53 25.47
C ILE A 127 -20.92 18.13 25.58
N TYR A 128 -21.78 17.96 24.57
CA TYR A 128 -23.19 18.38 24.61
C TYR A 128 -24.15 17.20 24.48
#